data_AF-A0AAV0B576-F1
#
_entry.id   AF-A0AAV0B576-F1
#
_cell.length_a   1.000
_cell.length_b   1.000
_cell.length_c   1.000
_cell.angle_alpha   90.00
_cell.angle_beta   90.00
_cell.angle_gamma   90.00
#
_symmetry.space_group_name_H-M   'P 1'
#
loop_
_entity.id
_entity.type
_entity.pdbx_description
1 polymer ?
#
loop_
_entity_poly.entity_id
_entity_poly.type
_entity_poly.pdbx_seq_one_letter_code
_entity_poly.pdbx_strand_id
1 'polypeptide(L)'
;MNLAGLDFGAVNDGSYIIGNAVTPPVNQIPHFTKQGANVIRVNFAWPYIQSKLNGELNKTSLDNLRGIVDAVLENGAYAILDLHSYARFDRKIVGESDIKAEALVDVWRRLAKSFPQKDVLYGITNEPHDLKMETWADTMKTIVTELRKDGVTNIILIPGNEFTSLQAFPKWYPFLKDITNPDGSTDNLIFEAHRYLDVDNSGTHTECTASNVADVEEALKILQKDGRQLILAETGEIRVDLHSKPLNPQNPIQ
;
A
#
# COMPACT_ATOMS: atom_id res chain seq x y z
N MET A 1 -10.07 -5.08 -2.36
CA MET A 1 -10.29 -5.35 -0.91
C MET A 1 -8.95 -5.63 -0.25
N ASN A 2 -8.82 -5.39 1.05
CA ASN A 2 -7.64 -5.80 1.83
C ASN A 2 -7.89 -7.16 2.49
N LEU A 3 -6.88 -8.03 2.47
CA LEU A 3 -6.81 -9.30 3.18
C LEU A 3 -5.76 -9.18 4.28
N ALA A 4 -6.21 -8.66 5.42
CA ALA A 4 -5.39 -8.56 6.61
C ALA A 4 -5.29 -9.90 7.35
N GLY A 5 -4.16 -10.12 8.00
CA GLY A 5 -3.87 -11.29 8.84
C GLY A 5 -2.38 -11.54 9.00
N LEU A 6 -1.60 -11.52 7.91
CA LEU A 6 -0.15 -11.75 7.98
C LEU A 6 0.62 -10.53 8.51
N ASP A 7 -0.04 -9.38 8.53
CA ASP A 7 0.39 -8.13 9.14
C ASP A 7 0.04 -8.05 10.62
N PHE A 8 -0.81 -8.93 11.16
CA PHE A 8 -1.20 -8.87 12.57
C PHE A 8 0.03 -8.98 13.48
N GLY A 9 0.19 -7.98 14.34
CA GLY A 9 1.39 -7.77 15.16
C GLY A 9 2.29 -6.64 14.67
N ALA A 10 2.12 -6.15 13.43
CA ALA A 10 2.74 -4.90 13.00
C ALA A 10 2.18 -3.73 13.79
N VAL A 11 3.05 -2.81 14.18
CA VAL A 11 2.73 -1.57 14.87
C VAL A 11 3.22 -0.41 14.00
N ASN A 12 2.54 0.74 14.03
CA ASN A 12 2.88 1.90 13.20
C ASN A 12 4.31 2.43 13.44
N ASP A 13 4.89 2.20 14.61
CA ASP A 13 6.31 2.47 14.85
C ASP A 13 7.26 1.49 14.12
N GLY A 14 6.76 0.55 13.31
CA GLY A 14 7.56 -0.46 12.62
C GLY A 14 8.11 -1.57 13.52
N SER A 15 7.68 -1.64 14.79
CA SER A 15 7.93 -2.81 15.64
C SER A 15 6.92 -3.93 15.34
N TYR A 16 7.24 -5.15 15.78
CA TYR A 16 6.44 -6.34 15.46
C TYR A 16 6.27 -7.27 16.66
N ILE A 17 5.02 -7.61 16.97
CA ILE A 17 4.63 -8.57 18.00
C ILE A 17 4.56 -9.96 17.37
N ILE A 18 5.60 -10.76 17.63
CA ILE A 18 5.73 -12.11 17.09
C ILE A 18 4.59 -13.00 17.59
N GLY A 19 4.02 -13.79 16.68
CA GLY A 19 2.99 -14.79 16.99
C GLY A 19 1.56 -14.32 16.71
N ASN A 20 1.36 -13.05 16.35
CA ASN A 20 0.03 -12.51 16.06
C ASN A 20 -0.43 -12.74 14.62
N ALA A 21 0.49 -12.99 13.69
CA ALA A 21 0.14 -13.24 12.29
C ALA A 21 -0.75 -14.48 12.13
N VAL A 22 -1.82 -14.32 11.35
CA VAL A 22 -2.77 -15.37 11.02
C VAL A 22 -2.99 -15.42 9.52
N THR A 23 -3.11 -16.62 8.94
CA THR A 23 -3.46 -16.74 7.52
C THR A 23 -4.90 -16.25 7.31
N PRO A 24 -5.15 -15.21 6.50
CA PRO A 24 -6.51 -14.79 6.18
C PRO A 24 -7.27 -15.93 5.48
N PRO A 25 -8.58 -16.07 5.70
CA PRO A 25 -9.35 -17.15 5.11
C PRO A 25 -9.45 -16.95 3.59
N VAL A 26 -8.70 -17.73 2.81
CA VAL A 26 -8.62 -17.61 1.33
C VAL A 26 -9.94 -17.92 0.62
N ASN A 27 -10.87 -18.62 1.28
CA ASN A 27 -12.20 -18.93 0.75
C ASN A 27 -13.08 -17.68 0.58
N GLN A 28 -12.70 -16.52 1.14
CA GLN A 28 -13.39 -15.26 0.89
C GLN A 28 -13.03 -14.66 -0.49
N ILE A 29 -11.89 -15.02 -1.08
CA ILE A 29 -11.45 -14.49 -2.39
C ILE A 29 -12.48 -14.79 -3.48
N PRO A 30 -12.98 -16.05 -3.67
CA PRO A 30 -14.05 -16.34 -4.61
C PRO A 30 -15.35 -15.56 -4.35
N HIS A 31 -15.65 -15.24 -3.09
CA HIS A 31 -16.87 -14.50 -2.74
C HIS A 31 -16.82 -13.05 -3.26
N PHE A 32 -15.71 -12.35 -3.02
CA PHE A 32 -15.56 -10.95 -3.44
C PHE A 32 -15.28 -10.80 -4.93
N THR A 33 -14.52 -11.72 -5.54
CA THR A 33 -14.29 -11.71 -6.99
C THR A 33 -15.58 -11.94 -7.79
N LYS A 34 -16.48 -12.81 -7.31
CA LYS A 34 -17.84 -12.97 -7.89
C LYS A 34 -18.71 -11.70 -7.77
N GLN A 35 -18.39 -10.80 -6.85
CA GLN A 35 -19.05 -9.49 -6.72
C GLN A 35 -18.38 -8.39 -7.54
N GLY A 36 -17.35 -8.72 -8.32
CA GLY A 36 -16.66 -7.79 -9.21
C GLY A 36 -15.37 -7.20 -8.65
N ALA A 37 -14.93 -7.58 -7.45
CA ALA A 37 -13.60 -7.20 -6.97
C ALA A 37 -12.53 -7.87 -7.85
N ASN A 38 -11.65 -7.07 -8.45
CA ASN A 38 -10.59 -7.54 -9.34
C ASN A 38 -9.18 -7.23 -8.82
N VAL A 39 -9.06 -6.61 -7.64
CA VAL A 39 -7.79 -6.33 -6.97
C VAL A 39 -7.91 -6.70 -5.48
N ILE A 40 -6.99 -7.54 -5.02
CA ILE A 40 -6.89 -8.00 -3.64
C ILE A 40 -5.52 -7.57 -3.09
N ARG A 41 -5.51 -6.75 -2.03
CA ARG A 41 -4.29 -6.33 -1.33
C ARG A 41 -4.03 -7.28 -0.17
N VAL A 42 -2.85 -7.88 -0.14
CA VAL A 42 -2.44 -8.89 0.85
C VAL A 42 -1.41 -8.25 1.76
N ASN A 43 -1.83 -7.96 2.99
CA ASN A 43 -1.03 -7.25 3.98
C ASN A 43 -0.14 -8.26 4.71
N PHE A 44 1.16 -7.97 4.82
CA PHE A 44 2.08 -8.79 5.62
C PHE A 44 3.17 -7.93 6.27
N ALA A 45 3.54 -8.26 7.51
CA ALA A 45 4.56 -7.50 8.23
C ALA A 45 5.98 -7.78 7.68
N TRP A 46 6.87 -6.78 7.71
CA TRP A 46 8.26 -6.99 7.31
C TRP A 46 8.97 -8.06 8.15
N PRO A 47 8.94 -8.03 9.50
CA PRO A 47 9.59 -9.08 10.29
C PRO A 47 8.93 -10.47 10.16
N TYR A 48 7.67 -10.54 9.71
CA TYR A 48 7.01 -11.80 9.39
C TYR A 48 7.65 -12.48 8.17
N ILE A 49 7.88 -11.73 7.09
CA ILE A 49 8.43 -12.28 5.84
C ILE A 49 9.96 -12.32 5.83
N GLN A 50 10.63 -11.41 6.53
CA GLN A 50 12.08 -11.30 6.63
C GLN A 50 12.48 -10.79 8.03
N SER A 51 12.82 -11.71 8.95
CA SER A 51 13.06 -11.39 10.36
C SER A 51 14.37 -10.64 10.64
N LYS A 52 15.29 -10.63 9.67
CA LYS A 52 16.56 -9.90 9.75
C LYS A 52 16.76 -9.14 8.44
N LEU A 53 17.04 -7.84 8.53
CA LEU A 53 17.39 -7.00 7.39
C LEU A 53 18.48 -7.67 6.54
N ASN A 54 18.26 -7.67 5.22
CA ASN A 54 19.15 -8.27 4.22
C ASN A 54 19.36 -9.79 4.37
N GLY A 55 18.57 -10.45 5.22
CA GLY A 55 18.57 -11.89 5.41
C GLY A 55 17.69 -12.61 4.39
N GLU A 56 17.67 -13.95 4.46
CA GLU A 56 16.72 -14.72 3.66
C GLU A 56 15.27 -14.47 4.07
N LEU A 57 14.35 -14.61 3.12
CA LEU A 57 12.93 -14.64 3.45
C LEU A 57 12.63 -15.89 4.29
N ASN A 58 11.76 -15.74 5.29
CA ASN A 58 11.29 -16.88 6.06
C ASN A 58 10.49 -17.81 5.14
N LYS A 59 10.96 -19.05 4.96
CA LYS A 59 10.36 -20.00 4.03
C LYS A 59 8.88 -20.28 4.34
N THR A 60 8.54 -20.51 5.61
CA THR A 60 7.16 -20.78 6.02
C THR A 60 6.25 -19.58 5.74
N SER A 61 6.71 -18.37 6.06
CA SER A 61 5.97 -17.14 5.77
C SER A 61 5.79 -16.92 4.27
N LEU A 62 6.82 -17.21 3.47
CA LEU A 62 6.80 -17.10 2.02
C LEU A 62 5.83 -18.11 1.38
N ASP A 63 5.85 -19.37 1.84
CA ASP A 63 4.95 -20.41 1.36
C ASP A 63 3.47 -20.06 1.68
N ASN A 64 3.22 -19.47 2.85
CA ASN A 64 1.89 -18.99 3.24
C ASN A 64 1.42 -17.82 2.36
N LEU A 65 2.28 -16.81 2.17
CA LEU A 65 1.99 -15.69 1.28
C LEU A 65 1.72 -16.17 -0.15
N ARG A 66 2.49 -17.15 -0.63
CA ARG A 66 2.30 -17.76 -1.96
C ARG A 66 0.95 -18.43 -2.11
N GLY A 67 0.50 -19.22 -1.14
CA GLY A 67 -0.83 -19.83 -1.20
C GLY A 67 -1.97 -18.81 -1.31
N ILE A 68 -1.84 -17.64 -0.67
CA ILE A 68 -2.83 -16.56 -0.78
C ILE A 68 -2.76 -15.91 -2.17
N VAL A 69 -1.55 -15.58 -2.64
CA VAL A 69 -1.35 -14.96 -3.96
C VAL A 69 -1.87 -15.88 -5.08
N ASP A 70 -1.53 -17.16 -5.03
CA ASP A 70 -2.01 -18.14 -6.01
C ASP A 70 -3.54 -18.19 -6.02
N ALA A 71 -4.19 -18.20 -4.85
CA ALA A 71 -5.65 -18.15 -4.77
C ALA A 71 -6.25 -16.86 -5.35
N VAL A 72 -5.58 -15.70 -5.19
CA VAL A 72 -6.00 -14.43 -5.82
C VAL A 72 -5.93 -14.54 -7.34
N LEU A 73 -4.79 -15.01 -7.87
CA LEU A 73 -4.55 -15.10 -9.31
C LEU A 73 -5.44 -16.15 -9.99
N GLU A 74 -5.68 -17.30 -9.34
CA GLU A 74 -6.59 -18.35 -9.82
C GLU A 74 -8.05 -17.88 -9.94
N ASN A 75 -8.43 -16.85 -9.17
CA ASN A 75 -9.75 -16.21 -9.27
C ASN A 75 -9.76 -14.99 -10.21
N GLY A 76 -8.71 -14.80 -11.02
CA GLY A 76 -8.64 -13.77 -12.06
C GLY A 76 -8.50 -12.35 -11.54
N ALA A 77 -8.04 -12.17 -10.29
CA ALA A 77 -7.80 -10.87 -9.70
C ALA A 77 -6.29 -10.55 -9.64
N TYR A 78 -5.97 -9.27 -9.59
CA TYR A 78 -4.62 -8.77 -9.31
C TYR A 78 -4.31 -8.87 -7.80
N ALA A 79 -3.07 -9.21 -7.47
CA ALA A 79 -2.59 -9.23 -6.09
C ALA A 79 -1.69 -8.02 -5.83
N ILE A 80 -2.02 -7.17 -4.85
CA ILE A 80 -1.06 -6.20 -4.30
C ILE A 80 -0.38 -6.87 -3.12
N LEU A 81 0.94 -7.00 -3.18
CA LEU A 81 1.76 -7.34 -2.02
C LEU A 81 2.02 -6.07 -1.22
N ASP A 82 1.47 -5.98 -0.01
CA ASP A 82 1.69 -4.83 0.87
C ASP A 82 2.66 -5.20 2.00
N LEU A 83 3.85 -4.59 1.97
CA LEU A 83 4.80 -4.69 3.07
C LEU A 83 4.38 -3.73 4.19
N HIS A 84 3.64 -4.25 5.16
CA HIS A 84 3.02 -3.49 6.23
C HIS A 84 4.04 -3.03 7.30
N SER A 85 4.84 -2.02 6.95
CA SER A 85 6.06 -1.66 7.68
C SER A 85 6.23 -0.18 8.03
N TYR A 86 5.37 0.72 7.55
CA TYR A 86 5.38 2.15 7.93
C TYR A 86 6.70 2.85 7.62
N ALA A 87 7.38 2.42 6.54
CA ALA A 87 8.74 2.82 6.17
C ALA A 87 9.79 2.60 7.28
N ARG A 88 9.56 1.62 8.16
CA ARG A 88 10.35 1.36 9.35
C ARG A 88 10.67 -0.12 9.51
N PHE A 89 11.75 -0.40 10.23
CA PHE A 89 12.04 -1.73 10.76
C PHE A 89 12.57 -1.57 12.18
N ASP A 90 11.87 -2.15 13.16
CA ASP A 90 12.19 -2.02 14.58
C ASP A 90 12.42 -0.55 15.00
N ARG A 91 11.40 0.31 14.77
CA ARG A 91 11.40 1.74 15.17
C ARG A 91 12.33 2.66 14.41
N LYS A 92 13.07 2.14 13.44
CA LYS A 92 14.03 2.92 12.66
C LYS A 92 13.49 3.20 11.27
N ILE A 93 13.42 4.48 10.91
CA ILE A 93 12.95 4.94 9.59
C ILE A 93 14.00 4.62 8.54
N VAL A 94 13.61 3.97 7.45
CA VAL A 94 14.48 3.70 6.30
C VAL A 94 14.90 5.02 5.63
N GLY A 95 16.20 5.21 5.43
CA GLY A 95 16.78 6.42 4.84
C GLY A 95 17.20 7.48 5.88
N GLU A 96 16.45 7.60 6.98
CA GLU A 96 16.73 8.58 8.05
C GLU A 96 17.45 7.99 9.27
N SER A 97 17.68 6.68 9.27
CA SER A 97 18.41 5.97 10.33
C SER A 97 19.70 5.33 9.79
N ASP A 98 20.28 4.41 10.56
CA ASP A 98 21.30 3.48 10.10
C ASP A 98 20.76 2.48 9.05
N ILE A 99 19.43 2.34 8.92
CA ILE A 99 18.79 1.55 7.86
C ILE A 99 18.70 2.40 6.59
N LYS A 100 19.32 1.92 5.51
CA LYS A 100 19.35 2.59 4.20
C LYS A 100 18.34 1.99 3.23
N ALA A 101 18.10 2.67 2.11
CA ALA A 101 17.14 2.26 1.08
C ALA A 101 17.39 0.81 0.59
N GLU A 102 18.65 0.36 0.61
CA GLU A 102 19.09 -0.98 0.23
C GLU A 102 18.40 -2.08 1.03
N ALA A 103 17.94 -1.79 2.26
CA ALA A 103 17.17 -2.75 3.05
C ALA A 103 15.81 -3.06 2.41
N LEU A 104 15.10 -2.03 1.93
CA LEU A 104 13.85 -2.22 1.18
C LEU A 104 14.13 -2.84 -0.20
N VAL A 105 15.24 -2.47 -0.85
CA VAL A 105 15.66 -3.11 -2.11
C VAL A 105 15.86 -4.61 -1.94
N ASP A 106 16.55 -5.06 -0.88
CA ASP A 106 16.83 -6.48 -0.66
C ASP A 106 15.55 -7.30 -0.48
N VAL A 107 14.63 -6.88 0.40
CA VAL A 107 13.37 -7.61 0.63
C VAL A 107 12.54 -7.65 -0.66
N TRP A 108 12.42 -6.53 -1.38
CA TRP A 108 11.65 -6.47 -2.62
C TRP A 108 12.29 -7.24 -3.76
N ARG A 109 13.61 -7.27 -3.88
CA ARG A 109 14.32 -8.11 -4.85
C ARG A 109 14.03 -9.60 -4.63
N ARG A 110 13.96 -10.05 -3.37
CA ARG A 110 13.64 -11.45 -3.02
C ARG A 110 12.16 -11.78 -3.26
N LEU A 111 11.27 -10.85 -2.91
CA LEU A 111 9.83 -10.98 -3.18
C LEU A 111 9.56 -11.00 -4.69
N ALA A 112 10.17 -10.12 -5.47
CA ALA A 112 9.98 -10.05 -6.92
C ALA A 112 10.43 -11.33 -7.64
N LYS A 113 11.52 -11.97 -7.17
CA LYS A 113 11.92 -13.30 -7.65
C LYS A 113 10.89 -14.39 -7.33
N SER A 114 10.19 -14.25 -6.20
CA SER A 114 9.20 -15.22 -5.73
C SER A 114 7.83 -15.03 -6.38
N PHE A 115 7.51 -13.80 -6.81
CA PHE A 115 6.23 -13.36 -7.34
C PHE A 115 6.36 -12.57 -8.66
N PRO A 116 6.98 -13.15 -9.72
CA PRO A 116 7.26 -12.43 -10.96
C PRO A 116 6.03 -12.22 -11.87
N GLN A 117 4.87 -12.75 -11.51
CA GLN A 117 3.65 -12.68 -12.31
C GLN A 117 3.25 -11.22 -12.52
N LYS A 118 2.91 -10.83 -13.76
CA LYS A 118 2.58 -9.43 -14.10
C LYS A 118 1.33 -8.90 -13.37
N ASP A 119 0.46 -9.80 -12.93
CA ASP A 119 -0.74 -9.47 -12.17
C ASP A 119 -0.47 -9.26 -10.67
N VAL A 120 0.80 -9.31 -10.26
CA VAL A 120 1.26 -8.94 -8.92
C VAL A 120 1.83 -7.52 -8.93
N LEU A 121 1.29 -6.67 -8.06
CA LEU A 121 1.69 -5.29 -7.82
C LEU A 121 2.51 -5.22 -6.52
N TYR A 122 3.52 -4.34 -6.47
CA TYR A 122 4.42 -4.21 -5.32
C TYR A 122 4.13 -2.93 -4.53
N GLY A 123 3.40 -3.08 -3.42
CA GLY A 123 3.15 -2.05 -2.39
C GLY A 123 4.36 -1.87 -1.49
N ILE A 124 5.29 -0.99 -1.88
CA ILE A 124 6.66 -0.95 -1.33
C ILE A 124 6.71 -0.87 0.20
N THR A 125 5.83 -0.08 0.79
CA THR A 125 5.59 -0.08 2.22
C THR A 125 4.23 0.55 2.51
N ASN A 126 3.50 -0.01 3.47
CA ASN A 126 2.33 0.64 4.02
C ASN A 126 2.70 1.98 4.68
N GLU A 127 1.87 3.00 4.49
CA GLU A 127 1.78 4.24 5.28
C GLU A 127 3.07 4.81 5.89
N PRO A 128 4.04 5.29 5.08
CA PRO A 128 5.11 6.12 5.62
C PRO A 128 4.54 7.36 6.34
N HIS A 129 5.09 7.68 7.50
CA HIS A 129 4.70 8.83 8.33
C HIS A 129 5.89 9.37 9.13
N ASP A 130 5.81 10.61 9.63
CA ASP A 130 6.84 11.29 10.44
C ASP A 130 8.26 11.23 9.82
N LEU A 131 8.34 11.37 8.50
CA LEU A 131 9.59 11.38 7.74
C LEU A 131 9.77 12.68 6.93
N LYS A 132 11.01 12.91 6.47
CA LYS A 132 11.42 14.00 5.57
C LYS A 132 11.20 13.58 4.12
N MET A 133 10.38 14.35 3.41
CA MET A 133 10.01 14.02 2.04
C MET A 133 11.19 13.98 1.07
N GLU A 134 12.20 14.82 1.26
CA GLU A 134 13.41 14.81 0.43
C GLU A 134 14.16 13.47 0.59
N THR A 135 14.33 13.00 1.83
CA THR A 135 15.00 11.72 2.11
C THR A 135 14.16 10.53 1.63
N TRP A 136 12.84 10.61 1.76
CA TRP A 136 11.95 9.56 1.27
C TRP A 136 11.91 9.50 -0.27
N ALA A 137 11.96 10.65 -0.95
CA ALA A 137 12.06 10.70 -2.40
C ALA A 137 13.35 10.05 -2.92
N ASP A 138 14.49 10.32 -2.29
CA ASP A 138 15.76 9.66 -2.62
C ASP A 138 15.71 8.15 -2.35
N THR A 139 15.06 7.74 -1.26
CA THR A 139 14.85 6.33 -0.91
C THR A 139 14.01 5.62 -1.97
N MET A 140 12.86 6.17 -2.35
CA MET A 140 11.98 5.61 -3.38
C MET A 140 12.63 5.60 -4.77
N LYS A 141 13.38 6.64 -5.12
CA LYS A 141 14.16 6.68 -6.37
C LYS A 141 15.18 5.54 -6.41
N THR A 142 15.86 5.28 -5.30
CA THR A 142 16.82 4.17 -5.18
C THR A 142 16.11 2.82 -5.34
N ILE A 143 14.98 2.63 -4.66
CA ILE A 143 14.18 1.39 -4.74
C ILE A 143 13.73 1.11 -6.18
N VAL A 144 13.09 2.09 -6.84
CA VAL A 144 12.65 1.96 -8.24
C VAL A 144 13.83 1.65 -9.14
N THR A 145 14.92 2.41 -9.03
CA THR A 145 16.11 2.25 -9.89
C THR A 145 16.70 0.84 -9.77
N GLU A 146 16.92 0.36 -8.55
CA GLU A 146 17.56 -0.94 -8.33
C GLU A 146 16.66 -2.11 -8.72
N LEU A 147 15.36 -2.05 -8.42
CA LEU A 147 14.43 -3.10 -8.85
C LEU A 147 14.32 -3.15 -10.39
N ARG A 148 14.28 -2.01 -11.07
CA ARG A 148 14.28 -1.98 -12.55
C ARG A 148 15.59 -2.52 -13.14
N LYS A 149 16.75 -2.24 -12.53
CA LYS A 149 18.04 -2.85 -12.93
C LYS A 149 18.05 -4.37 -12.77
N ASP A 150 17.30 -4.90 -11.81
CA ASP A 150 17.10 -6.34 -11.64
C ASP A 150 16.13 -6.96 -12.66
N GLY A 151 15.58 -6.16 -13.57
CA GLY A 151 14.62 -6.61 -14.59
C GLY A 151 13.18 -6.73 -14.08
N VAL A 152 12.85 -6.15 -12.91
CA VAL A 152 11.47 -6.10 -12.41
C VAL A 152 10.63 -5.23 -13.35
N THR A 153 9.55 -5.80 -13.89
CA THR A 153 8.61 -5.09 -14.79
C THR A 153 7.23 -4.86 -14.18
N ASN A 154 6.97 -5.44 -13.01
CA ASN A 154 5.72 -5.28 -12.25
C ASN A 154 5.42 -3.80 -11.95
N ILE A 155 4.15 -3.51 -11.72
CA ILE A 155 3.72 -2.23 -11.17
C ILE A 155 4.31 -2.06 -9.76
N ILE A 156 4.97 -0.93 -9.54
CA ILE A 156 5.46 -0.50 -8.23
C ILE A 156 4.53 0.61 -7.75
N LEU A 157 3.99 0.42 -6.55
CA LEU A 157 3.19 1.42 -5.89
C LEU A 157 4.09 2.35 -5.06
N ILE A 158 3.93 3.66 -5.25
CA ILE A 158 4.75 4.70 -4.64
C ILE A 158 3.92 5.39 -3.55
N PRO A 159 4.16 5.07 -2.26
CA PRO A 159 3.48 5.73 -1.15
C PRO A 159 4.12 7.07 -0.79
N GLY A 160 3.29 8.01 -0.33
CA GLY A 160 3.68 9.30 0.23
C GLY A 160 3.93 9.27 1.74
N ASN A 161 4.00 10.46 2.34
CA ASN A 161 4.07 10.66 3.80
C ASN A 161 2.66 10.89 4.39
N GLU A 162 2.57 11.16 5.69
CA GLU A 162 1.30 11.40 6.40
C GLU A 162 0.35 10.20 6.23
N PHE A 163 0.87 8.99 6.46
CA PHE A 163 0.17 7.72 6.24
C PHE A 163 -0.35 7.58 4.81
N THR A 164 0.42 8.11 3.85
CA THR A 164 0.04 8.21 2.44
C THR A 164 -1.36 8.80 2.21
N SER A 165 -1.80 9.70 3.09
CA SER A 165 -3.14 10.27 3.04
C SER A 165 -3.42 10.97 1.72
N LEU A 166 -4.59 10.68 1.12
CA LEU A 166 -5.07 11.36 -0.08
C LEU A 166 -5.29 12.86 0.17
N GLN A 167 -5.67 13.25 1.39
CA GLN A 167 -5.78 14.67 1.77
C GLN A 167 -4.41 15.36 1.76
N ALA A 168 -3.35 14.64 2.13
CA ALA A 168 -1.99 15.15 2.10
C ALA A 168 -1.34 15.04 0.71
N PHE A 169 -1.99 14.40 -0.27
CA PHE A 169 -1.48 14.16 -1.62
C PHE A 169 -0.86 15.40 -2.26
N PRO A 170 -1.51 16.58 -2.29
CA PRO A 170 -0.93 17.78 -2.90
C PRO A 170 0.38 18.24 -2.26
N LYS A 171 0.63 17.87 -1.00
CA LYS A 171 1.84 18.27 -0.25
C LYS A 171 3.01 17.34 -0.51
N TRP A 172 2.80 16.02 -0.56
CA TRP A 172 3.88 15.06 -0.74
C TRP A 172 4.15 14.73 -2.21
N TYR A 173 3.15 14.84 -3.09
CA TYR A 173 3.29 14.52 -4.51
C TYR A 173 4.43 15.28 -5.22
N PRO A 174 4.65 16.60 -4.99
CA PRO A 174 5.72 17.34 -5.66
C PRO A 174 7.13 16.76 -5.47
N PHE A 175 7.38 16.03 -4.38
CA PHE A 175 8.67 15.37 -4.11
C PHE A 175 8.82 14.05 -4.86
N LEU A 176 7.72 13.36 -5.17
CA LEU A 176 7.72 12.01 -5.73
C LEU A 176 7.38 11.98 -7.22
N LYS A 177 6.82 13.06 -7.78
CA LYS A 177 6.37 13.13 -9.17
C LYS A 177 7.46 12.87 -10.21
N ASP A 178 8.71 13.21 -9.89
CA ASP A 178 9.85 13.10 -10.81
C ASP A 178 10.59 11.75 -10.68
N ILE A 179 10.06 10.81 -9.87
CA ILE A 179 10.55 9.43 -9.83
C ILE A 179 10.24 8.75 -11.16
N THR A 180 11.28 8.23 -11.79
CA THR A 180 11.25 7.57 -13.10
C THR A 180 11.99 6.24 -13.06
N ASN A 181 11.67 5.38 -14.01
CA ASN A 181 12.48 4.21 -14.35
C ASN A 181 13.85 4.66 -14.91
N PRO A 182 14.87 3.78 -14.97
CA PRO A 182 16.19 4.14 -15.50
C PRO A 182 16.22 4.65 -16.94
N ASP A 183 15.20 4.33 -17.75
CA ASP A 183 15.03 4.82 -19.12
C ASP A 183 14.30 6.18 -19.20
N GLY A 184 13.95 6.77 -18.05
CA GLY A 184 13.23 8.03 -17.94
C GLY A 184 11.70 7.91 -18.02
N SER A 185 11.16 6.71 -18.26
CA SER A 185 9.70 6.49 -18.27
C SER A 185 9.11 6.50 -16.87
N THR A 186 7.79 6.69 -16.77
CA THR A 186 7.00 6.47 -15.55
C THR A 186 6.12 5.22 -15.65
N ASP A 187 6.37 4.37 -16.66
CA ASP A 187 5.61 3.16 -16.92
C ASP A 187 5.62 2.25 -15.69
N ASN A 188 4.44 1.72 -15.33
CA ASN A 188 4.25 0.85 -14.19
C ASN A 188 4.68 1.47 -12.83
N LEU A 189 4.69 2.80 -12.71
CA LEU A 189 4.90 3.54 -11.46
C LEU A 189 3.62 4.31 -11.08
N ILE A 190 2.85 3.74 -10.15
CA ILE A 190 1.54 4.26 -9.72
C ILE A 190 1.65 4.78 -8.29
N PHE A 191 1.06 5.93 -7.98
CA PHE A 191 1.01 6.42 -6.60
C PHE A 191 0.00 5.63 -5.76
N GLU A 192 0.30 5.40 -4.49
CA GLU A 192 -0.63 4.79 -3.54
C GLU A 192 -1.10 5.85 -2.56
N ALA A 193 -2.39 5.93 -2.28
CA ALA A 193 -2.91 6.77 -1.22
C ALA A 193 -4.01 6.08 -0.43
N HIS A 194 -4.23 6.55 0.80
CA HIS A 194 -5.23 6.05 1.74
C HIS A 194 -6.19 7.17 2.13
N ARG A 195 -7.46 6.83 2.40
CA ARG A 195 -8.45 7.81 2.91
C ARG A 195 -9.58 7.13 3.67
N TYR A 196 -9.75 7.51 4.92
CA TYR A 196 -10.87 7.11 5.77
C TYR A 196 -11.88 8.26 5.94
N LEU A 197 -13.11 7.92 6.33
CA LEU A 197 -14.25 8.84 6.35
C LEU A 197 -14.54 9.41 7.75
N ASP A 198 -13.82 8.95 8.76
CA ASP A 198 -13.95 9.43 10.13
C ASP A 198 -13.22 10.76 10.38
N VAL A 199 -13.52 11.36 11.54
CA VAL A 199 -13.18 12.74 11.91
C VAL A 199 -11.70 13.08 11.78
N ASP A 200 -10.83 12.10 12.00
CA ASP A 200 -9.38 12.26 12.00
C ASP A 200 -8.67 11.42 10.94
N ASN A 201 -9.42 10.86 9.96
CA ASN A 201 -8.89 10.04 8.87
C ASN A 201 -8.15 8.78 9.34
N SER A 202 -8.41 8.28 10.55
CA SER A 202 -7.71 7.12 11.10
C SER A 202 -8.41 5.78 10.81
N GLY A 203 -9.69 5.81 10.43
CA GLY A 203 -10.52 4.62 10.31
C GLY A 203 -10.85 3.98 11.66
N THR A 204 -10.62 4.67 12.78
CA THR A 204 -10.81 4.13 14.14
C THR A 204 -12.14 4.55 14.77
N HIS A 205 -12.83 5.53 14.20
CA HIS A 205 -14.14 5.97 14.67
C HIS A 205 -15.28 5.43 13.81
N THR A 206 -16.45 5.31 14.42
CA THR A 206 -17.64 4.75 13.76
C THR A 206 -18.34 5.77 12.86
N GLU A 207 -18.27 7.05 13.19
CA GLU A 207 -18.99 8.10 12.49
C GLU A 207 -18.26 8.56 11.23
N CYS A 208 -18.96 8.56 10.09
CA CYS A 208 -18.50 9.23 8.88
C CYS A 208 -18.84 10.72 8.95
N THR A 209 -17.82 11.56 8.86
CA THR A 209 -17.97 13.01 9.02
C THR A 209 -17.83 13.78 7.70
N ALA A 210 -17.27 13.14 6.67
CA ALA A 210 -17.11 13.74 5.34
C ALA A 210 -17.08 12.68 4.22
N SER A 211 -17.51 13.07 3.02
CA SER A 211 -17.44 12.23 1.81
C SER A 211 -16.07 12.24 1.13
N ASN A 212 -15.21 13.21 1.48
CA ASN A 212 -13.85 13.40 0.94
C ASN A 212 -13.75 13.52 -0.60
N VAL A 213 -14.86 13.83 -1.28
CA VAL A 213 -14.89 14.01 -2.75
C VAL A 213 -13.93 15.10 -3.22
N ALA A 214 -13.80 16.18 -2.46
CA ALA A 214 -12.87 17.27 -2.77
C ALA A 214 -11.40 16.81 -2.85
N ASP A 215 -10.98 15.90 -1.96
CA ASP A 215 -9.62 15.36 -1.97
C ASP A 215 -9.37 14.52 -3.24
N VAL A 216 -10.38 13.75 -3.67
CA VAL A 216 -10.34 12.96 -4.91
C VAL A 216 -10.26 13.88 -6.13
N GLU A 217 -11.07 14.93 -6.18
CA GLU A 217 -11.07 15.91 -7.28
C GLU A 217 -9.74 16.67 -7.38
N GLU A 218 -9.14 17.03 -6.25
CA GLU A 218 -7.84 17.70 -6.22
C GLU A 218 -6.72 16.76 -6.71
N ALA A 219 -6.67 15.53 -6.21
CA ALA A 219 -5.71 14.53 -6.67
C ALA A 219 -5.88 14.25 -8.17
N LEU A 220 -7.12 14.14 -8.66
CA LEU A 220 -7.40 13.92 -10.08
C LEU A 220 -6.87 15.07 -10.95
N LYS A 221 -7.07 16.33 -10.55
CA LYS A 221 -6.55 17.49 -11.29
C LYS A 221 -5.03 17.48 -11.38
N ILE A 222 -4.34 17.15 -10.28
CA ILE A 222 -2.88 17.05 -10.22
C ILE A 222 -2.38 15.94 -11.15
N LEU A 223 -2.96 14.74 -11.03
CA LEU A 223 -2.56 13.56 -11.79
C LEU A 223 -2.82 13.71 -13.29
N GLN A 224 -3.95 14.30 -13.69
CA GLN A 224 -4.27 14.56 -15.09
C GLN A 224 -3.27 15.52 -15.75
N LYS A 225 -2.83 16.54 -15.02
CA LYS A 225 -1.84 17.51 -15.54
C LYS A 225 -0.50 16.84 -15.87
N ASP A 226 -0.08 15.90 -15.03
CA ASP A 226 1.23 15.27 -15.14
C ASP A 226 1.18 13.88 -15.84
N GLY A 227 0.00 13.43 -16.27
CA GLY A 227 -0.19 12.14 -16.92
C GLY A 227 0.12 10.95 -16.00
N ARG A 228 -0.17 11.07 -14.71
CA ARG A 228 0.13 10.05 -13.68
C ARG A 228 -1.13 9.35 -13.18
N GLN A 229 -0.94 8.24 -12.48
CA GLN A 229 -2.03 7.43 -11.92
C GLN A 229 -1.84 7.26 -10.42
N LEU A 230 -2.96 7.06 -9.72
CA LEU A 230 -3.00 6.76 -8.29
C LEU A 230 -4.02 5.64 -8.04
N ILE A 231 -3.73 4.78 -7.06
CA ILE A 231 -4.65 3.82 -6.49
C ILE A 231 -5.00 4.21 -5.05
N LEU A 232 -6.28 4.21 -4.72
CA LEU A 232 -6.76 4.32 -3.34
C LEU A 232 -6.73 2.92 -2.72
N ALA A 233 -5.65 2.56 -2.05
CA ALA A 233 -5.37 1.19 -1.59
C ALA A 233 -6.03 0.84 -0.24
N GLU A 234 -6.29 1.85 0.58
CA GLU A 234 -7.08 1.71 1.81
C GLU A 234 -8.13 2.81 1.91
N THR A 235 -9.35 2.36 2.21
CA THR A 235 -10.50 3.17 2.56
C THR A 235 -11.51 2.27 3.26
N GLY A 236 -12.33 2.85 4.12
CA GLY A 236 -13.33 2.11 4.85
C GLY A 236 -14.18 3.02 5.71
N GLU A 237 -15.37 2.52 6.01
CA GLU A 237 -16.27 3.07 7.02
C GLU A 237 -16.75 1.92 7.91
N ILE A 238 -17.00 2.20 9.18
CA ILE A 238 -17.69 1.25 10.03
C ILE A 238 -19.17 1.38 9.70
N ARG A 239 -19.81 0.23 9.44
CA ARG A 239 -21.26 0.19 9.25
C ARG A 239 -21.97 0.56 10.56
N VAL A 240 -22.32 1.82 10.68
CA VAL A 240 -23.43 2.30 11.52
C VAL A 240 -24.68 2.25 10.64
N ASP A 241 -25.86 1.91 11.17
CA ASP A 241 -27.12 1.92 10.41
C ASP A 241 -27.59 3.35 10.02
N LEU A 242 -26.72 4.11 9.36
CA LEU A 242 -26.95 5.45 8.83
C LEU A 242 -27.84 5.44 7.57
N HIS A 243 -28.08 4.27 6.97
CA HIS A 243 -29.09 4.09 5.91
C HIS A 243 -30.53 3.90 6.42
N SER A 244 -30.78 4.04 7.74
CA SER A 244 -32.14 4.08 8.29
C SER A 244 -32.77 5.49 8.27
N LYS A 245 -32.04 6.53 7.86
CA LYS A 245 -32.65 7.82 7.51
C LYS A 245 -32.72 7.95 5.98
N PRO A 246 -33.93 8.03 5.39
CA PRO A 246 -34.04 8.30 3.96
C PRO A 246 -33.34 9.63 3.66
N LEU A 247 -32.55 9.66 2.58
CA LEU A 247 -32.09 10.90 1.97
C LEU A 247 -33.30 11.83 1.83
N ASN A 248 -33.25 12.97 2.50
CA ASN A 248 -34.32 13.97 2.42
C ASN A 248 -34.42 14.44 0.95
N PRO A 249 -35.54 14.20 0.24
CA PRO A 249 -35.67 14.54 -1.18
C PRO A 249 -35.73 16.04 -1.48
N GLN A 250 -35.65 16.92 -0.47
CA GLN A 250 -35.96 18.34 -0.61
C GLN A 250 -34.76 19.29 -0.81
N ASN A 251 -33.63 18.84 -1.35
CA ASN A 251 -32.60 19.79 -1.79
C ASN A 251 -31.93 19.36 -3.10
N PRO A 252 -32.55 19.64 -4.27
CA PRO A 252 -31.82 19.67 -5.53
C PRO A 252 -30.94 20.92 -5.53
N ILE A 253 -29.62 20.71 -5.54
CA ILE A 253 -28.62 21.75 -5.72
C ILE A 253 -28.92 22.49 -7.04
N GLN A 254 -29.14 23.80 -6.95
CA GLN A 254 -28.87 24.77 -8.02
C GLN A 254 -27.42 25.24 -7.89
#